data_AF-A0A8S8XKI9-F1
#
_entry.id   AF-A0A8S8XKI9-F1
#
_cell.length_a   1.000
_cell.length_b   1.000
_cell.length_c   1.000
_cell.angle_alpha   90.00
_cell.angle_beta   90.00
_cell.angle_gamma   90.00
#
_symmetry.space_group_name_H-M   'P 1'
#
loop_
_entity.id
_entity.type
_entity.pdbx_description
1 polymer ?
#
loop_
_entity_poly.entity_id
_entity_poly.type
_entity_poly.pdbx_seq_one_letter_code
_entity_poly.pdbx_strand_id
1 'polypeptide(L)'
;MVNPVLPLITLVIKSIDTDRLDGLNEDNKSLVNTLSMLCSFMSIDDFVSFIYSPKFVNLINTEIPVKFEIGLYARHEIILDMIVENNLITLTDCRNQNYLQVSECSSKEDLFSSLSTWISLALKS
;
A
#
# COMPACT_ATOMS: atom_id res chain seq x y z
N MET A 1 21.23 11.42 -22.25
CA MET A 1 20.10 11.77 -21.36
C MET A 1 19.71 10.50 -20.62
N VAL A 2 19.97 10.41 -19.32
CA VAL A 2 19.49 9.30 -18.50
C VAL A 2 17.99 9.54 -18.35
N ASN A 3 17.14 8.68 -18.91
CA ASN A 3 15.72 8.69 -18.55
C ASN A 3 15.69 8.35 -17.05
N PRO A 4 15.26 9.27 -16.16
CA PRO A 4 15.14 8.92 -14.76
C PRO A 4 14.08 7.81 -14.69
N VAL A 5 14.48 6.65 -14.17
CA VAL A 5 13.54 5.61 -13.80
C VAL A 5 12.72 6.20 -12.65
N LEU A 6 11.54 6.71 -12.97
CA LEU A 6 10.63 7.26 -11.98
C LEU A 6 9.99 6.09 -11.22
N PRO A 7 9.71 6.26 -9.92
CA PRO A 7 8.89 5.31 -9.19
C PRO A 7 7.54 5.10 -9.87
N LEU A 8 6.94 3.94 -9.64
CA LEU A 8 5.62 3.59 -10.15
C LEU A 8 4.54 3.85 -9.10
N ILE A 9 4.78 3.36 -7.88
CA ILE A 9 3.82 3.34 -6.78
C ILE A 9 4.37 4.14 -5.60
N THR A 10 3.48 4.85 -4.92
CA THR A 10 3.72 5.47 -3.63
C THR A 10 2.86 4.83 -2.56
N LEU A 11 3.33 4.81 -1.33
CA LEU A 11 2.63 4.28 -0.16
C LEU A 11 2.83 5.24 1.02
N VAL A 12 1.76 5.56 1.71
CA VAL A 12 1.82 6.32 2.97
C VAL A 12 0.73 5.83 3.92
N ILE A 13 1.00 5.85 5.23
CA ILE A 13 -0.03 5.63 6.25
C ILE A 13 -1.01 6.79 6.18
N LYS A 14 -2.28 6.43 5.96
CA LYS A 14 -3.39 7.38 5.96
C LYS A 14 -4.01 7.51 7.35
N SER A 15 -4.16 6.39 8.06
CA SER A 15 -4.61 6.38 9.44
C SER A 15 -4.21 5.08 10.14
N ILE A 16 -3.83 5.21 11.40
CA ILE A 16 -3.57 4.10 12.33
C ILE A 16 -4.13 4.49 13.69
N ASP A 17 -4.63 3.53 14.46
CA ASP A 17 -5.08 3.77 15.83
C ASP A 17 -3.87 4.05 16.75
N THR A 18 -3.64 5.33 17.03
CA THR A 18 -2.50 5.82 17.82
C THR A 18 -2.59 5.45 19.29
N ASP A 19 -3.78 5.18 19.81
CA ASP A 19 -3.96 4.82 21.22
C ASP A 19 -3.51 3.37 21.48
N ARG A 20 -3.48 2.55 20.43
CA ARG A 20 -2.99 1.16 20.47
C ARG A 20 -1.52 1.03 20.10
N LEU A 21 -0.88 2.12 19.68
CA LEU A 21 0.52 2.17 19.23
C LEU A 21 1.53 1.98 20.37
N ASP A 22 1.15 2.31 21.62
CA ASP A 22 1.98 2.10 22.81
C ASP A 22 2.29 0.62 23.08
N GLY A 23 1.47 -0.30 22.56
CA GLY A 23 1.68 -1.75 22.64
C GLY A 23 2.62 -2.31 21.56
N LEU A 24 3.06 -1.49 20.59
CA LEU A 24 3.96 -1.94 19.54
C LEU A 24 5.40 -2.06 20.05
N ASN A 25 6.13 -3.04 19.53
CA ASN A 25 7.58 -3.11 19.72
C ASN A 25 8.29 -1.96 18.96
N GLU A 26 9.55 -1.69 19.30
CA GLU A 26 10.32 -0.60 18.69
C GLU A 26 10.50 -0.76 17.17
N ASP A 27 10.58 -2.00 16.67
CA ASP A 27 10.66 -2.29 15.24
C ASP A 27 9.40 -1.85 14.49
N ASN A 28 8.22 -2.13 15.04
CA ASN A 28 6.94 -1.74 14.46
C ASN A 28 6.74 -0.22 14.53
N LYS A 29 7.15 0.45 15.63
CA LYS A 29 7.12 1.91 15.72
C LYS A 29 8.02 2.57 14.67
N SER A 30 9.22 2.03 14.47
CA SER A 30 10.15 2.50 13.44
C SER A 30 9.57 2.34 12.03
N LEU A 31 8.91 1.20 11.77
CA LEU A 31 8.23 0.96 10.50
C LEU A 31 7.05 1.92 10.28
N VAL A 32 6.21 2.14 11.29
CA VAL A 32 5.10 3.12 11.24
C VAL A 32 5.64 4.52 10.96
N ASN A 33 6.71 4.95 11.62
CA ASN A 33 7.34 6.24 11.34
C ASN A 33 7.86 6.32 9.91
N THR A 34 8.45 5.24 9.39
CA THR A 34 8.92 5.17 8.01
C THR A 34 7.76 5.28 7.02
N LEU A 35 6.68 4.55 7.27
CA LEU A 35 5.48 4.54 6.40
C LEU A 35 4.59 5.77 6.59
N SER A 36 4.77 6.53 7.67
CA SER A 36 4.18 7.86 7.84
C SER A 36 4.85 8.89 6.93
N MET A 37 6.07 8.61 6.47
CA MET A 37 6.69 9.31 5.36
C MET A 37 6.33 8.62 4.04
N LEU A 38 6.16 9.41 2.98
CA LEU A 38 5.83 8.88 1.66
C LEU A 38 6.93 7.91 1.19
N CYS A 39 6.60 6.63 1.07
CA CYS A 39 7.46 5.60 0.51
C CYS A 39 7.18 5.46 -0.99
N SER A 40 8.22 5.24 -1.79
CA SER A 40 8.09 5.09 -3.25
C SER A 40 8.74 3.80 -3.73
N PHE A 41 8.10 3.13 -4.69
CA PHE A 41 8.50 1.82 -5.22
C PHE A 41 8.69 1.89 -6.74
N MET A 42 9.74 1.24 -7.25
CA MET A 42 10.08 1.26 -8.67
C MET A 42 9.21 0.33 -9.53
N SER A 43 8.63 -0.71 -8.91
CA SER A 43 7.80 -1.70 -9.58
C SER A 43 6.68 -2.22 -8.68
N ILE A 44 5.70 -2.90 -9.28
CA ILE A 44 4.66 -3.64 -8.54
C ILE A 44 5.32 -4.76 -7.72
N ASP A 45 6.32 -5.45 -8.28
CA ASP A 45 7.06 -6.50 -7.58
C ASP A 45 7.75 -6.01 -6.32
N ASP A 46 8.39 -4.83 -6.36
CA ASP A 46 9.04 -4.23 -5.19
C ASP A 46 8.01 -3.90 -4.10
N PHE A 47 6.89 -3.29 -4.51
CA PHE A 47 5.79 -2.97 -3.60
C PHE A 47 5.23 -4.23 -2.95
N VAL A 48 4.83 -5.22 -3.75
CA VAL A 48 4.24 -6.46 -3.26
C VAL A 48 5.23 -7.22 -2.39
N SER A 49 6.51 -7.28 -2.76
CA SER A 49 7.54 -7.94 -1.94
C SER A 49 7.77 -7.23 -0.60
N PHE A 50 7.60 -5.91 -0.56
CA PHE A 50 7.62 -5.15 0.68
C PHE A 50 6.42 -5.46 1.58
N ILE A 51 5.20 -5.49 1.03
CA ILE A 51 3.96 -5.80 1.77
C ILE A 51 4.01 -7.21 2.38
N TYR A 52 4.57 -8.18 1.67
CA TYR A 52 4.75 -9.55 2.17
C TYR A 52 6.09 -9.76 2.90
N SER A 53 6.84 -8.70 3.19
CA SER A 53 8.09 -8.81 3.94
C SER A 53 7.81 -9.15 5.41
N PRO A 54 8.72 -9.86 6.10
CA PRO A 54 8.55 -10.18 7.52
C PRO A 54 8.28 -8.95 8.41
N LYS A 55 8.88 -7.80 8.07
CA LYS A 55 8.69 -6.55 8.80
C LYS A 55 7.25 -6.03 8.70
N PHE A 56 6.69 -6.02 7.49
CA PHE A 56 5.33 -5.56 7.27
C PHE A 56 4.32 -6.58 7.82
N VAL A 57 4.57 -7.88 7.63
CA VAL A 57 3.76 -8.97 8.21
C VAL A 57 3.68 -8.84 9.74
N ASN A 58 4.79 -8.51 10.41
CA ASN A 58 4.80 -8.29 11.85
C ASN A 58 3.97 -7.07 12.30
N LEU A 59 3.82 -6.05 11.45
CA LEU A 59 2.97 -4.89 11.72
C LEU A 59 1.49 -5.24 11.55
N ILE A 60 1.13 -5.99 10.51
CA ILE A 60 -0.27 -6.34 10.20
C ILE A 60 -0.81 -7.49 11.05
N ASN A 61 0.07 -8.31 11.62
CA ASN A 61 -0.30 -9.33 12.62
C ASN A 61 -0.67 -8.73 13.97
N THR A 62 -0.54 -7.41 14.13
CA THR A 62 -1.09 -6.72 15.29
C THR A 62 -2.59 -6.59 15.13
N GLU A 63 -3.35 -6.62 16.21
CA GLU A 63 -4.82 -6.44 16.19
C GLU A 63 -5.25 -4.99 15.84
N ILE A 64 -4.34 -4.20 15.26
CA ILE A 64 -4.53 -2.79 14.95
C ILE A 64 -4.76 -2.67 13.44
N PRO A 65 -5.97 -2.28 12.99
CA PRO A 65 -6.20 -2.04 11.58
C PRO A 65 -5.37 -0.84 11.12
N VAL A 66 -4.59 -1.02 10.07
CA VAL A 66 -3.80 0.05 9.47
C VAL A 66 -4.34 0.36 8.09
N LYS A 67 -4.60 1.65 7.85
CA LYS A 67 -5.04 2.15 6.56
C LYS A 67 -3.91 2.91 5.89
N PHE A 68 -3.64 2.51 4.65
CA PHE A 68 -2.66 3.12 3.79
C PHE A 68 -3.32 3.76 2.58
N GLU A 69 -2.65 4.76 2.03
CA GLU A 69 -2.94 5.32 0.73
C GLU A 69 -1.86 4.86 -0.25
N ILE A 70 -2.30 4.26 -1.36
CA ILE A 70 -1.47 3.86 -2.49
C ILE A 70 -1.71 4.87 -3.60
N GLY A 71 -0.67 5.52 -4.12
CA GLY A 71 -0.80 6.48 -5.21
C GLY A 71 0.07 6.15 -6.41
N LEU A 72 -0.35 6.54 -7.60
CA LEU A 72 0.51 6.54 -8.79
C LEU A 72 1.49 7.71 -8.74
N TYR A 73 2.78 7.42 -8.82
CA TYR A 73 3.81 8.47 -8.76
C TYR A 73 3.71 9.48 -9.91
N ALA A 74 3.42 9.00 -11.12
CA ALA A 74 3.27 9.89 -12.29
C ALA A 74 1.96 10.71 -12.26
N ARG A 75 0.97 10.28 -11.47
CA ARG A 75 -0.38 10.86 -11.41
C ARG A 75 -0.93 10.77 -9.98
N HIS A 76 -0.47 11.68 -9.13
CA HIS A 76 -0.80 11.70 -7.69
C HIS A 76 -2.30 11.85 -7.37
N GLU A 77 -3.13 12.19 -8.35
CA GLU A 77 -4.59 12.22 -8.18
C GLU A 77 -5.20 10.81 -8.18
N ILE A 78 -4.51 9.83 -8.76
CA ILE A 78 -4.94 8.44 -8.84
C ILE A 78 -4.45 7.69 -7.61
N ILE A 79 -5.38 7.38 -6.71
CA ILE A 79 -5.09 6.79 -5.40
C ILE A 79 -6.05 5.65 -5.07
N LEU A 80 -5.57 4.70 -4.28
CA LEU A 80 -6.35 3.64 -3.67
C LEU A 80 -6.14 3.68 -2.16
N ASP A 81 -7.18 3.34 -1.42
CA ASP A 81 -7.06 3.03 -0.01
C ASP A 81 -6.80 1.52 0.15
N MET A 82 -5.74 1.18 0.86
CA MET A 82 -5.40 -0.18 1.26
C MET A 82 -5.61 -0.34 2.75
N ILE A 83 -6.50 -1.23 3.13
CA ILE A 83 -6.76 -1.60 4.52
C ILE A 83 -6.15 -2.98 4.74
N VAL A 84 -5.39 -3.14 5.82
CA VAL A 84 -4.87 -4.45 6.20
C VAL A 84 -5.38 -4.82 7.58
N GLU A 85 -6.08 -5.94 7.65
CA GLU A 85 -6.68 -6.48 8.87
C GLU A 85 -6.72 -8.02 8.80
N ASN A 86 -6.39 -8.71 9.89
CA ASN A 86 -6.48 -10.18 9.98
C ASN A 86 -5.80 -10.94 8.82
N ASN A 87 -4.65 -10.45 8.35
CA ASN A 87 -3.91 -11.01 7.23
C ASN A 87 -4.64 -10.96 5.87
N LEU A 88 -5.71 -10.17 5.78
CA LEU A 88 -6.44 -9.84 4.56
C LEU A 88 -6.11 -8.41 4.15
N ILE A 89 -5.87 -8.19 2.87
CA ILE A 89 -5.64 -6.87 2.29
C ILE A 89 -6.87 -6.49 1.49
N THR A 90 -7.51 -5.38 1.82
CA THR A 90 -8.63 -4.84 1.04
C THR A 90 -8.19 -3.58 0.31
N LEU A 91 -8.30 -3.59 -1.01
CA LEU A 91 -8.07 -2.43 -1.87
C LEU A 91 -9.40 -1.79 -2.23
N THR A 92 -9.49 -0.48 -2.07
CA THR A 92 -10.70 0.30 -2.36
C THR A 92 -10.35 1.58 -3.11
N ASP A 93 -11.17 1.92 -4.11
CA ASP A 93 -11.10 3.22 -4.77
C ASP A 93 -11.82 4.26 -3.91
N CYS A 94 -11.05 5.14 -3.27
CA CYS A 94 -11.58 6.14 -2.35
C CYS A 94 -12.05 7.43 -3.03
N ARG A 95 -11.86 7.55 -4.35
CA ARG A 95 -12.22 8.76 -5.12
C ARG A 95 -13.24 8.49 -6.22
N ASN A 96 -13.87 7.31 -6.25
CA ASN A 96 -14.79 6.88 -7.31
C ASN A 96 -14.17 7.05 -8.72
N GLN A 97 -12.87 6.79 -8.84
CA GLN A 97 -12.14 6.92 -10.10
C GLN A 97 -12.49 5.78 -11.08
N ASN A 98 -13.08 4.70 -10.55
CA ASN A 98 -13.51 3.49 -11.25
C ASN A 98 -12.38 2.74 -11.95
N TYR A 99 -11.13 2.91 -11.48
CA TYR A 99 -9.98 2.18 -12.00
C TYR A 99 -9.79 0.81 -11.34
N LEU A 100 -10.43 0.56 -10.18
CA LEU A 100 -10.43 -0.72 -9.49
C LEU A 100 -11.74 -0.86 -8.71
N GLN A 101 -12.41 -2.02 -8.80
CA GLN A 101 -13.50 -2.36 -7.88
C GLN A 101 -12.91 -2.80 -6.54
N VAL A 102 -13.69 -2.73 -5.45
CA VAL A 102 -13.26 -3.25 -4.15
C VAL A 102 -12.73 -4.68 -4.33
N SER A 103 -11.48 -4.92 -3.95
CA SER A 103 -10.80 -6.20 -4.16
C SER A 103 -10.17 -6.66 -2.85
N GLU A 104 -10.49 -7.89 -2.47
CA GLU A 104 -9.92 -8.57 -1.31
C GLU A 104 -8.78 -9.46 -1.79
N CYS A 105 -7.58 -9.17 -1.31
CA CYS A 105 -6.35 -9.85 -1.67
C CYS A 105 -5.89 -10.71 -0.50
N SER A 106 -5.97 -12.02 -0.67
CA SER A 106 -5.55 -13.01 0.33
C SER A 106 -4.13 -13.53 0.08
N SER A 107 -3.62 -13.35 -1.14
CA SER A 107 -2.33 -13.83 -1.60
C SER A 107 -1.51 -12.76 -2.31
N LYS A 108 -0.20 -13.03 -2.44
CA LYS A 108 0.75 -12.16 -3.14
C LYS A 108 0.32 -11.94 -4.60
N GLU A 109 -0.19 -13.00 -5.21
CA GLU A 109 -0.65 -13.06 -6.59
C GLU A 109 -1.93 -12.23 -6.79
N ASP A 110 -2.88 -12.27 -5.84
CA ASP A 110 -4.11 -11.46 -5.89
C ASP A 110 -3.78 -9.96 -5.85
N LEU A 111 -2.88 -9.58 -4.95
CA LEU A 111 -2.45 -8.19 -4.79
C LEU A 111 -1.74 -7.70 -6.06
N PHE A 112 -0.83 -8.50 -6.59
CA PHE A 112 -0.11 -8.19 -7.83
C PHE A 112 -1.07 -8.01 -9.01
N SER A 113 -2.02 -8.93 -9.19
CA SER A 113 -3.00 -8.89 -10.27
C SER A 113 -3.92 -7.67 -10.18
N SER A 114 -4.41 -7.37 -8.97
CA SER A 114 -5.27 -6.21 -8.71
C SER A 114 -4.54 -4.89 -9.01
N LEU A 115 -3.31 -4.72 -8.52
CA LEU A 115 -2.50 -3.53 -8.79
C LEU A 115 -2.13 -3.42 -10.27
N SER A 116 -1.78 -4.53 -10.92
CA SER A 116 -1.46 -4.54 -12.36
C SER A 116 -2.65 -4.08 -13.19
N THR A 117 -3.86 -4.53 -12.84
CA THR A 117 -5.10 -4.13 -13.50
C THR A 117 -5.37 -2.64 -13.30
N TRP A 118 -5.29 -2.17 -12.05
CA TRP A 118 -5.46 -0.75 -11.70
C TRP A 118 -4.49 0.15 -12.48
N ILE A 119 -3.20 -0.16 -12.47
CA ILE A 119 -2.16 0.63 -13.14
C ILE A 119 -2.38 0.63 -14.66
N SER A 120 -2.71 -0.53 -15.25
CA SER A 120 -3.00 -0.65 -16.68
C SER A 120 -4.19 0.21 -17.11
N LEU A 121 -5.26 0.26 -16.31
CA LEU A 121 -6.43 1.09 -16.57
C LEU A 121 -6.12 2.59 -16.38
N ALA A 122 -5.44 2.94 -15.29
CA ALA A 122 -5.07 4.31 -14.98
C ALA A 122 -4.15 4.92 -16.04
N LEU A 123 -3.17 4.16 -16.55
CA LEU A 123 -2.24 4.64 -17.59
C LEU A 123 -2.88 4.74 -18.99
N LYS A 124 -3.98 4.02 -19.25
CA LYS A 124 -4.73 4.09 -20.51
C LYS A 124 -5.70 5.26 -20.59
N SER A 125 -6.09 5.82 -19.44
CA SER A 125 -6.92 7.03 -19.35
C SER A 125 -6.12 8.31 -19.59
#